data_AF-A0A5J4N779-F1
#
_entry.id   AF-A0A5J4N779-F1
#
_cell.length_a   1.000
_cell.length_b   1.000
_cell.length_c   1.000
_cell.angle_alpha   90.00
_cell.angle_beta   90.00
_cell.angle_gamma   90.00
#
_symmetry.space_group_name_H-M   'P 1'
#
loop_
_entity.id
_entity.type
_entity.pdbx_description
1 polymer ?
#
loop_
_entity_poly.entity_id
_entity_poly.type
_entity_poly.pdbx_seq_one_letter_code
_entity_poly.pdbx_strand_id
1 'polypeptide(L)'
;MLSVAGADHIITMDLHASQIQGFFDIPVDNLYAEPAVIKWIKTNIPEWKDCRIVSPDAGGAKRVTSIADQLNVDFALIHKERKRANEVDRMVLVGDVNQRVAILVDDMADTCGTICTAADK
;
A
#
# COMPACT_ATOMS: atom_id res chain seq x y z
N MET A 1 9.49 -7.03 24.76
CA MET A 1 8.31 -7.39 25.57
C MET A 1 7.76 -8.75 25.19
N LEU A 2 7.39 -9.01 23.92
CA LEU A 2 6.85 -10.31 23.49
C LEU A 2 7.80 -11.48 23.77
N SER A 3 9.08 -11.39 23.38
CA SER A 3 10.06 -12.44 23.66
C SER A 3 10.28 -12.64 25.17
N VAL A 4 10.29 -11.55 25.96
CA VAL A 4 10.42 -11.62 27.43
C VAL A 4 9.19 -12.27 28.08
N ALA A 5 8.01 -12.06 27.50
CA ALA A 5 6.77 -12.68 27.96
C ALA A 5 6.68 -14.18 27.60
N GLY A 6 7.66 -14.73 26.87
CA GLY A 6 7.73 -16.15 26.51
C GLY A 6 7.12 -16.48 25.14
N ALA A 7 6.97 -15.51 24.24
CA ALA A 7 6.62 -15.83 22.85
C ALA A 7 7.82 -16.49 22.16
N ASP A 8 7.61 -17.69 21.60
CA ASP A 8 8.63 -18.44 20.85
C ASP A 8 8.54 -18.24 19.33
N HIS A 9 7.42 -17.67 18.85
CA HIS A 9 7.15 -17.46 17.43
C HIS A 9 6.16 -16.30 17.22
N ILE A 10 6.33 -15.54 16.14
CA ILE A 10 5.41 -14.47 15.76
C ILE A 10 4.84 -14.78 14.38
N ILE A 11 3.51 -14.77 14.27
CA ILE A 11 2.81 -14.77 12.99
C ILE A 11 2.07 -13.43 12.89
N THR A 12 2.31 -12.70 11.80
CA THR A 12 1.74 -11.38 11.55
C THR A 12 1.36 -11.24 10.07
N MET A 13 0.75 -10.13 9.70
CA MET A 13 0.35 -9.83 8.34
C MET A 13 0.67 -8.37 8.00
N ASP A 14 1.27 -8.14 6.84
CA ASP A 14 1.58 -6.83 6.27
C ASP A 14 2.21 -5.84 7.27
N LEU A 15 3.37 -6.21 7.82
CA LEU A 15 4.17 -5.27 8.61
C LEU A 15 4.42 -3.97 7.83
N HIS A 16 4.18 -2.83 8.50
CA HIS A 16 4.39 -1.49 7.92
C HIS A 16 5.82 -1.31 7.37
N ALA A 17 6.80 -1.95 8.00
CA ALA A 17 8.16 -2.05 7.50
C ALA A 17 8.65 -3.50 7.65
N SER A 18 9.12 -4.11 6.55
CA SER A 18 9.60 -5.50 6.57
C SER A 18 10.81 -5.71 7.48
N GLN A 19 11.56 -4.64 7.76
CA GLN A 19 12.71 -4.63 8.67
C GLN A 19 12.33 -4.93 10.12
N ILE A 20 11.06 -4.75 10.52
CA ILE A 20 10.59 -5.05 11.88
C ILE A 20 10.83 -6.52 12.24
N GLN A 21 10.86 -7.42 11.26
CA GLN A 21 11.21 -8.83 11.48
C GLN A 21 12.60 -8.98 12.14
N GLY A 22 13.56 -8.12 11.78
CA GLY A 22 14.90 -8.12 12.35
C GLY A 22 14.99 -7.57 13.78
N PHE A 23 13.88 -7.10 14.36
CA PHE A 23 13.83 -6.67 15.77
C PHE A 23 13.53 -7.83 16.73
N PHE A 24 13.27 -9.03 16.21
CA PHE A 24 12.96 -10.22 17.00
C PHE A 24 14.05 -11.28 16.80
N ASP A 25 14.52 -11.84 17.92
CA ASP A 25 15.46 -12.97 17.94
C ASP A 25 14.76 -14.33 17.75
N ILE A 26 13.43 -14.32 17.68
CA ILE A 26 12.57 -15.50 17.44
C ILE A 26 12.04 -15.44 16.00
N PRO A 27 11.63 -16.57 15.40
CA PRO A 27 11.16 -16.56 14.02
C PRO A 27 9.89 -15.70 13.87
N VAL A 28 9.76 -15.06 12.71
CA VAL A 28 8.64 -14.19 12.37
C VAL A 28 8.12 -14.56 10.98
N ASP A 29 6.89 -15.06 10.93
CA ASP A 29 6.15 -15.25 9.69
C ASP A 29 5.35 -13.98 9.38
N ASN A 30 5.81 -13.19 8.42
CA ASN A 30 5.05 -12.04 7.89
C ASN A 30 4.26 -12.45 6.64
N LEU A 31 2.96 -12.69 6.83
CA LEU A 31 2.02 -13.00 5.75
C LEU A 31 1.67 -11.73 4.95
N TYR A 32 1.22 -11.91 3.70
CA TYR A 32 0.83 -10.81 2.81
C TYR A 32 -0.63 -10.96 2.38
N ALA A 33 -1.41 -9.88 2.51
CA ALA A 33 -2.80 -9.85 2.05
C ALA A 33 -2.93 -9.71 0.52
N GLU A 34 -1.85 -9.38 -0.18
CA GLU A 34 -1.81 -9.12 -1.63
C GLU A 34 -2.56 -10.17 -2.48
N PRO A 35 -2.38 -11.50 -2.31
CA PRO A 35 -3.14 -12.49 -3.08
C PRO A 35 -4.65 -12.41 -2.88
N ALA A 36 -5.10 -12.09 -1.66
CA ALA A 36 -6.51 -11.92 -1.35
C ALA A 36 -7.07 -10.62 -1.97
N VAL A 37 -6.30 -9.54 -1.93
CA VAL A 37 -6.64 -8.26 -2.57
C VAL A 37 -6.76 -8.41 -4.09
N ILE A 38 -5.79 -9.07 -4.73
CA ILE A 38 -5.81 -9.35 -6.18
C ILE A 38 -7.05 -10.18 -6.56
N LYS A 39 -7.35 -11.23 -5.79
CA LYS A 39 -8.56 -12.03 -6.01
C LYS A 39 -9.82 -11.18 -5.88
N TRP A 40 -9.88 -10.30 -4.87
CA TRP A 40 -11.01 -9.42 -4.66
C TRP A 40 -11.20 -8.45 -5.83
N ILE A 41 -10.14 -7.81 -6.31
CA ILE A 41 -10.16 -6.91 -7.48
C ILE A 41 -10.73 -7.64 -8.70
N LYS A 42 -10.19 -8.83 -9.03
CA LYS A 42 -10.64 -9.63 -10.18
C LYS A 42 -12.11 -10.05 -10.10
N THR A 43 -12.65 -10.19 -8.90
CA THR A 43 -14.01 -10.69 -8.65
C THR A 43 -15.05 -9.57 -8.60
N ASN A 44 -14.68 -8.40 -8.06
CA ASN A 44 -15.65 -7.36 -7.68
C ASN A 44 -15.57 -6.10 -8.54
N ILE A 45 -14.47 -5.86 -9.26
CA ILE A 45 -14.31 -4.67 -10.10
C ILE A 45 -14.57 -5.04 -11.57
N PRO A 46 -15.65 -4.53 -12.18
CA PRO A 46 -15.89 -4.69 -13.62
C PRO A 46 -14.74 -4.07 -14.42
N GLU A 47 -14.36 -4.69 -15.53
CA GLU A 47 -13.29 -4.19 -16.40
C GLU A 47 -11.97 -3.90 -15.67
N TRP A 48 -11.65 -4.65 -14.61
CA TRP A 48 -10.42 -4.46 -13.81
C TRP A 48 -9.13 -4.45 -14.63
N LYS A 49 -9.12 -5.00 -15.85
CA LYS A 49 -7.97 -4.98 -16.75
C LYS A 49 -7.59 -3.59 -17.26
N ASP A 50 -8.52 -2.63 -17.20
CA ASP A 50 -8.26 -1.23 -17.55
C ASP A 50 -8.12 -0.34 -16.30
N CYS A 51 -7.95 -0.95 -15.12
CA CYS A 51 -7.71 -0.20 -13.90
C CYS A 51 -6.28 0.32 -13.82
N ARG A 52 -6.06 1.23 -12.86
CA ARG A 52 -4.74 1.68 -12.42
C ARG A 52 -4.62 1.45 -10.93
N ILE A 53 -3.56 0.77 -10.50
CA ILE A 53 -3.28 0.64 -9.08
C ILE A 53 -2.55 1.90 -8.62
N VAL A 54 -3.04 2.57 -7.59
CA VAL A 54 -2.54 3.88 -7.18
C VAL A 54 -2.03 3.83 -5.75
N SER A 55 -0.80 4.29 -5.53
CA SER A 55 -0.28 4.49 -4.17
C SER A 55 -0.59 5.91 -3.71
N PRO A 56 -1.17 6.11 -2.52
CA PRO A 56 -1.50 7.45 -2.01
C PRO A 56 -0.27 8.21 -1.50
N ASP A 57 0.88 7.53 -1.37
CA ASP A 57 2.19 8.11 -1.13
C ASP A 57 3.33 7.33 -1.83
N ALA A 58 4.56 7.82 -1.71
CA ALA A 58 5.73 7.16 -2.29
C ALA A 58 6.20 5.91 -1.51
N GLY A 59 5.81 5.75 -0.25
CA GLY A 59 6.18 4.60 0.59
C GLY A 59 5.50 3.30 0.14
N GLY A 60 4.25 3.40 -0.29
CA GLY A 60 3.48 2.28 -0.85
C GLY A 60 3.90 1.81 -2.25
N ALA A 61 4.90 2.45 -2.88
CA ALA A 61 5.26 2.17 -4.27
C ALA A 61 5.60 0.70 -4.55
N LYS A 62 6.39 0.05 -3.67
CA LYS A 62 6.73 -1.37 -3.84
C LYS A 62 5.50 -2.28 -3.83
N ARG A 63 4.54 -1.99 -2.95
CA ARG A 63 3.30 -2.76 -2.80
C ARG A 63 2.43 -2.62 -4.04
N VAL A 64 2.25 -1.38 -4.50
CA VAL A 64 1.44 -1.07 -5.68
C VAL A 64 2.05 -1.63 -6.96
N THR A 65 3.37 -1.55 -7.14
CA THR A 65 4.04 -2.16 -8.30
C THR A 65 3.87 -3.69 -8.30
N SER A 66 4.04 -4.36 -7.15
CA SER A 66 3.83 -5.81 -7.04
C SER A 66 2.41 -6.23 -7.46
N ILE A 67 1.39 -5.53 -6.97
CA ILE A 67 -0.01 -5.80 -7.31
C ILE A 67 -0.27 -5.55 -8.80
N ALA A 68 0.26 -4.44 -9.33
CA ALA A 68 0.11 -4.06 -10.73
C ALA A 68 0.75 -5.09 -11.69
N ASP A 69 1.95 -5.57 -11.36
CA ASP A 69 2.66 -6.61 -12.11
C ASP A 69 1.88 -7.93 -12.12
N GLN A 70 1.31 -8.35 -10.98
CA GLN A 70 0.49 -9.56 -10.90
C GLN A 70 -0.86 -9.45 -11.63
N LEU A 71 -1.39 -8.24 -11.74
CA LEU A 71 -2.60 -7.95 -12.52
C LEU A 71 -2.29 -7.67 -14.00
N ASN A 72 -1.03 -7.44 -14.37
CA ASN A 72 -0.61 -6.95 -15.68
C ASN A 72 -1.39 -5.68 -16.09
N VAL A 73 -1.47 -4.74 -15.15
CA VAL A 73 -2.01 -3.40 -15.32
C VAL A 73 -0.94 -2.39 -14.94
N ASP A 74 -1.11 -1.15 -15.34
CA ASP A 74 -0.17 -0.11 -14.95
C ASP A 74 -0.50 0.47 -13.56
N PHE A 75 0.46 1.18 -12.98
CA PHE A 75 0.30 1.85 -11.70
C PHE A 75 0.53 3.36 -11.77
N ALA A 76 0.10 4.06 -10.73
CA ALA A 76 0.43 5.46 -10.48
C ALA A 76 0.79 5.68 -9.01
N LEU A 77 1.51 6.78 -8.72
CA LEU A 77 1.97 7.11 -7.37
C LEU A 77 1.69 8.59 -7.10
N ILE A 78 1.23 8.91 -5.91
CA ILE A 78 1.13 10.30 -5.46
C ILE A 78 2.38 10.64 -4.66
N HIS A 79 3.19 11.55 -5.18
CA HIS A 79 4.34 12.08 -4.46
C HIS A 79 3.95 13.34 -3.70
N LYS A 80 4.15 13.33 -2.38
CA LYS A 80 3.95 14.50 -1.51
C LYS A 80 5.28 15.21 -1.32
N GLU A 81 5.40 16.43 -1.84
CA GLU A 81 6.50 17.33 -1.50
C GLU A 81 6.13 18.13 -0.25
N ARG A 82 6.78 17.81 0.88
CA ARG A 82 6.72 18.62 2.10
C ARG A 82 7.83 19.66 2.10
N LYS A 83 7.48 20.95 2.02
CA LYS A 83 8.47 22.03 2.15
C LYS A 83 8.93 22.25 3.59
N ARG A 84 8.03 22.10 4.57
CA ARG A 84 8.28 22.14 6.03
C ARG A 84 7.20 21.34 6.77
N ALA A 85 7.47 20.95 8.01
CA ALA A 85 6.41 20.44 8.89
C ALA A 85 5.32 21.52 9.04
N ASN A 86 4.09 21.21 8.63
CA ASN A 86 2.88 22.06 8.65
C ASN A 86 2.71 23.12 7.54
N GLU A 87 3.47 23.09 6.43
CA GLU A 87 3.16 23.90 5.24
C GLU A 87 2.53 23.07 4.12
N VAL A 88 1.67 23.71 3.32
CA VAL A 88 0.81 23.11 2.28
C VAL A 88 1.57 22.11 1.39
N ASP A 89 1.11 20.86 1.43
CA ASP A 89 1.59 19.75 0.61
C ASP A 89 1.37 20.03 -0.88
N ARG A 90 2.45 19.99 -1.68
CA ARG A 90 2.29 19.86 -3.13
C ARG A 90 2.22 18.37 -3.45
N MET A 91 1.07 17.91 -3.93
CA MET A 91 0.89 16.55 -4.41
C MET A 91 1.08 16.51 -5.92
N VAL A 92 1.98 15.63 -6.36
CA VAL A 92 2.26 15.38 -7.77
C VAL A 92 1.88 13.94 -8.07
N LEU A 93 0.97 13.75 -9.03
CA LEU A 93 0.69 12.42 -9.57
C LEU A 93 1.80 12.03 -10.55
N VAL A 94 2.39 10.86 -10.32
CA VAL A 94 3.33 10.21 -11.23
C VAL A 94 2.62 9.02 -11.87
N GLY A 95 2.38 9.10 -13.18
CA GLY A 95 1.55 8.16 -13.94
C GLY A 95 0.32 8.84 -14.52
N ASP A 96 -0.54 8.05 -15.18
CA ASP A 96 -1.81 8.52 -15.75
C ASP A 96 -2.95 7.64 -15.24
N VAL A 97 -4.02 8.31 -14.80
CA VAL A 97 -5.26 7.70 -14.30
C VAL A 97 -6.50 8.18 -15.07
N ASN A 98 -6.32 9.00 -16.10
CA ASN A 98 -7.43 9.60 -16.84
C ASN A 98 -8.34 8.54 -17.47
N GLN A 99 -9.65 8.72 -17.29
CA GLN A 99 -10.72 7.85 -17.83
C GLN A 99 -10.61 6.38 -17.43
N ARG A 100 -9.88 6.06 -16.36
CA ARG A 100 -9.69 4.69 -15.87
C ARG A 100 -10.15 4.56 -14.42
N VAL A 101 -10.43 3.34 -14.00
CA VAL A 101 -10.72 3.03 -12.61
C VAL A 101 -9.42 3.08 -11.80
N ALA A 102 -9.29 4.05 -10.90
CA ALA A 102 -8.17 4.12 -9.97
C ALA A 102 -8.47 3.29 -8.71
N ILE A 103 -7.58 2.36 -8.37
CA ILE A 103 -7.66 1.52 -7.17
C ILE A 103 -6.56 1.97 -6.21
N LEU A 104 -6.94 2.72 -5.17
CA LEU A 104 -6.01 3.15 -4.13
C LEU A 104 -5.67 1.98 -3.21
N VAL A 105 -4.37 1.73 -2.99
CA VAL A 105 -3.89 0.65 -2.12
C VAL A 105 -2.84 1.18 -1.14
N ASP A 106 -3.00 0.81 0.12
CA ASP A 106 -2.04 1.06 1.19
C ASP A 106 -1.95 -0.15 2.15
N ASP A 107 -1.01 -0.19 3.10
CA ASP A 107 -0.98 -1.24 4.13
C ASP A 107 -2.09 -1.07 5.17
N MET A 108 -2.36 0.17 5.55
CA MET A 108 -3.34 0.47 6.57
C MET A 108 -4.05 1.80 6.32
N ALA A 109 -5.24 1.92 6.89
CA ALA A 109 -5.99 3.17 6.94
C ALA A 109 -6.25 3.51 8.41
N ASP A 110 -5.70 4.64 8.88
CA ASP A 110 -5.87 5.14 10.24
C ASP A 110 -6.91 6.27 10.29
N THR A 111 -6.51 7.50 9.95
CA THR A 111 -7.43 8.65 9.87
C THR A 111 -8.10 8.82 8.51
N CYS A 112 -7.74 7.99 7.52
CA CYS A 112 -8.13 8.07 6.10
C CYS A 112 -7.80 9.40 5.37
N GLY A 113 -7.20 10.40 6.04
CA GLY A 113 -6.89 11.69 5.42
C GLY A 113 -6.01 11.56 4.19
N THR A 114 -5.02 10.65 4.21
CA THR A 114 -4.15 10.36 3.06
C THR A 114 -4.94 9.80 1.88
N ILE A 115 -5.88 8.88 2.12
CA ILE A 115 -6.70 8.25 1.07
C ILE A 115 -7.71 9.24 0.49
N CYS A 116 -8.41 10.02 1.34
CA CYS A 116 -9.35 11.03 0.86
C CYS A 116 -8.65 12.09 0.00
N THR A 117 -7.51 12.59 0.49
CA THR A 117 -6.71 13.58 -0.24
C THR A 117 -6.20 13.02 -1.57
N ALA A 118 -5.86 11.73 -1.63
CA ALA A 118 -5.49 11.04 -2.86
C ALA A 118 -6.65 10.89 -3.84
N ALA A 119 -7.87 10.63 -3.34
CA ALA A 119 -9.07 10.46 -4.16
C ALA A 119 -9.59 11.78 -4.77
N ASP A 120 -9.31 12.92 -4.12
CA ASP A 120 -9.67 14.25 -4.63
C ASP A 120 -8.74 14.74 -5.77
N LYS A 121 -7.73 13.94 -6.15
CA LYS A 121 -6.75 14.26 -7.19
C LYS A 121 -7.00 13.51 -8.48
#